data_AF-L9W787-F1
#
_entry.id   AF-L9W787-F1
#
_cell.length_a   1.000
_cell.length_b   1.000
_cell.length_c   1.000
_cell.angle_alpha   90.00
_cell.angle_beta   90.00
_cell.angle_gamma   90.00
#
_symmetry.space_group_name_H-M   'P 1'
#
loop_
_entity.id
_entity.type
_entity.pdbx_description
1 polymer ?
#
loop_
_entity_poly.entity_id
_entity_poly.type
_entity_poly.pdbx_seq_one_letter_code
_entity_poly.pdbx_strand_id
1 'polypeptide(L)'
;MTKEIQDATNNSLLNRRSYLKGAGAAAALIGLGGAAAASDEDDYDVIEVSSGETWTYNMDNGETLENLLIDITASGASWEIRMHGDDMTLRNIGIRGNVDSPQKMNHISVGGSSGSSNCVIENIYYEGYTLSGFNNAVGTGGTATPIFVSPNHSGDLLVRNVNLQSCPDNLIYASAPGNGSEHPAPGGGGTVRVEDSYLFRTGAGCVRVGTEGSYAENCILDGDHSNTAAPNSRPFWGYYEHTEIRNCDVMNGSPGAVVAGASAWDKGRRAEVTVEDSYFEDTGTHASGAQIHGSSADREPRTEPSEIEGVPLSAEEAASGSSGSSPSQSPSPSSPENGDDDEDDSSIEDVWEDNESNHVELRGGTPDQIAEYEILGSGDAEAGENADTNPDDPYRDVVTTDGDDFLVEGFLGGHVDDFYITGSITDVETTADLTATVNGHEFDVQELEGVGSWDGDDDAETSDLPHAIVIDGAEAAGTTDYSLSVSEEIVQSEYSGATIDDGDKVEGTTASGTVDDGIDAYRFCGEITDFWLAGEADVTLEYDADN
;
A
#
# COMPACT_ATOMS: atom_id res chain seq x y z
N MET A 1 49.56 5.85 -2.91
CA MET A 1 48.50 5.54 -3.87
C MET A 1 47.28 5.38 -3.00
N THR A 2 46.49 6.45 -2.89
CA THR A 2 45.51 6.60 -1.82
C THR A 2 44.22 7.12 -2.42
N LYS A 3 43.13 6.47 -1.99
CA LYS A 3 41.72 6.87 -2.02
C LYS A 3 40.99 6.89 -3.36
N GLU A 4 40.07 5.93 -3.49
CA GLU A 4 38.73 6.08 -4.08
C GLU A 4 37.81 5.04 -3.42
N ILE A 5 37.26 5.38 -2.24
CA ILE A 5 36.03 4.81 -1.67
C ILE A 5 35.47 5.92 -0.76
N GLN A 6 34.60 6.76 -1.30
CA GLN A 6 33.72 7.70 -0.58
C GLN A 6 32.95 8.50 -1.63
N ASP A 7 31.82 7.99 -2.11
CA ASP A 7 30.82 8.82 -2.82
C ASP A 7 29.40 8.24 -2.68
N ALA A 8 29.20 6.90 -2.68
CA ALA A 8 27.86 6.31 -2.55
C ALA A 8 27.20 6.55 -1.17
N THR A 9 27.95 6.43 -0.07
CA THR A 9 27.42 6.59 1.30
C THR A 9 27.13 8.03 1.70
N ASN A 10 27.70 9.02 0.98
CA ASN A 10 27.47 10.42 1.31
C ASN A 10 26.15 10.94 0.72
N ASN A 11 25.65 10.38 -0.37
CA ASN A 11 24.39 10.81 -0.98
C ASN A 11 23.18 10.38 -0.14
N SER A 12 23.14 9.15 0.39
CA SER A 12 22.03 8.75 1.29
C SER A 12 22.03 9.56 2.59
N LEU A 13 23.21 9.84 3.16
CA LEU A 13 23.34 10.70 4.36
C LEU A 13 23.05 12.19 4.10
N LEU A 14 23.13 12.66 2.84
CA LEU A 14 22.74 14.01 2.43
C LEU A 14 21.23 14.10 2.19
N ASN A 15 20.61 13.08 1.58
CA ASN A 15 19.15 12.95 1.45
C ASN A 15 18.49 12.91 2.84
N ARG A 16 19.03 12.12 3.77
CA ARG A 16 18.56 12.03 5.17
C ARG A 16 18.66 13.34 5.98
N ARG A 17 19.27 14.39 5.42
CA ARG A 17 19.38 15.71 6.05
C ARG A 17 18.53 16.79 5.39
N SER A 18 17.96 16.53 4.21
CA SER A 18 17.21 17.57 3.49
C SER A 18 15.94 17.96 4.26
N TYR A 19 15.18 16.99 4.76
CA TYR A 19 13.90 17.22 5.45
C TYR A 19 13.99 17.88 6.85
N LEU A 20 15.19 18.12 7.40
CA LEU A 20 15.39 18.88 8.65
C LEU A 20 15.00 20.38 8.54
N LYS A 21 14.65 20.87 7.35
CA LYS A 21 14.03 22.20 7.20
C LYS A 21 12.57 22.25 7.64
N GLY A 22 11.96 21.09 7.92
CA GLY A 22 10.59 20.97 8.40
C GLY A 22 10.36 21.75 9.70
N ALA A 23 9.39 22.66 9.72
CA ALA A 23 8.99 23.39 10.92
C ALA A 23 7.64 22.84 11.41
N GLY A 24 7.48 22.70 12.74
CA GLY A 24 6.18 22.42 13.36
C GLY A 24 6.02 21.06 14.04
N ALA A 25 7.04 20.19 14.02
CA ALA A 25 7.00 18.91 14.73
C ALA A 25 7.96 18.91 15.93
N ALA A 26 7.52 18.38 17.07
CA ALA A 26 8.41 17.57 17.89
C ALA A 26 8.66 16.25 17.15
N ALA A 27 9.43 16.30 16.05
CA ALA A 27 9.78 15.10 15.29
C ALA A 27 10.60 14.19 16.21
N ALA A 28 9.97 13.16 16.77
CA ALA A 28 10.68 11.98 17.20
C ALA A 28 11.15 11.32 15.91
N LEU A 29 12.33 11.73 15.42
CA LEU A 29 13.06 10.87 14.50
C LEU A 29 13.38 9.62 15.31
N ILE A 30 12.65 8.53 15.08
CA ILE A 30 13.14 7.21 15.43
C ILE A 30 14.26 6.91 14.44
N GLY A 31 15.41 7.56 14.65
CA GLY A 31 16.66 6.91 14.32
C GLY A 31 16.82 5.84 15.38
N LEU A 32 16.70 4.57 15.01
CA LEU A 32 17.11 3.41 15.83
C LEU A 32 18.57 3.61 16.27
N GLY A 33 18.73 4.37 17.35
CA GLY A 33 19.99 4.76 17.95
C GLY A 33 20.32 3.84 19.10
N GLY A 34 20.41 2.54 18.82
CA GLY A 34 20.93 1.51 19.72
C GLY A 34 21.80 0.56 18.90
N ALA A 35 23.09 0.49 19.23
CA ALA A 35 24.07 -0.24 18.45
C ALA A 35 23.77 -1.75 18.36
N ALA A 36 23.33 -2.21 17.20
CA ALA A 36 23.47 -3.57 16.67
C ALA A 36 23.43 -3.50 15.13
N ALA A 37 24.00 -4.48 14.44
CA ALA A 37 24.21 -4.47 13.00
C ALA A 37 22.89 -4.42 12.20
N ALA A 38 22.97 -3.83 11.00
CA ALA A 38 21.87 -3.53 10.10
C ALA A 38 21.11 -4.79 9.61
N SER A 39 19.78 -4.74 9.72
CA SER A 39 18.85 -5.11 8.64
C SER A 39 18.21 -3.80 8.14
N ASP A 40 18.35 -3.52 6.84
CA ASP A 40 17.66 -2.42 6.14
C ASP A 40 16.27 -2.96 5.75
N GLU A 41 15.18 -2.48 6.34
CA GLU A 41 13.82 -2.96 5.99
C GLU A 41 12.81 -1.87 5.57
N ASP A 42 13.17 -0.59 5.62
CA ASP A 42 12.34 0.48 5.02
C ASP A 42 13.18 1.41 4.13
N ASP A 43 12.88 1.45 2.82
CA ASP A 43 13.55 2.29 1.82
C ASP A 43 13.15 3.80 1.88
N TYR A 44 12.46 4.20 2.96
CA TYR A 44 11.93 5.53 3.19
C TYR A 44 12.10 6.02 4.63
N ASP A 45 12.04 7.34 4.83
CA ASP A 45 12.08 7.95 6.16
C ASP A 45 10.66 8.30 6.66
N VAL A 46 10.38 8.04 7.94
CA VAL A 46 9.08 8.35 8.56
C VAL A 46 9.08 9.71 9.27
N ILE A 47 8.05 10.51 9.01
CA ILE A 47 7.77 11.78 9.69
C ILE A 47 6.47 11.64 10.48
N GLU A 48 6.59 11.34 11.78
CA GLU A 48 5.45 11.35 12.70
C GLU A 48 5.05 12.78 13.06
N VAL A 49 3.80 13.15 12.76
CA VAL A 49 3.23 14.46 13.10
C VAL A 49 2.40 14.34 14.37
N SER A 50 2.78 15.09 15.41
CA SER A 50 2.08 15.06 16.70
C SER A 50 0.67 15.67 16.61
N SER A 51 -0.19 15.27 17.55
CA SER A 51 -1.56 15.77 17.65
C SER A 51 -1.64 17.30 17.65
N GLY A 52 -2.47 17.84 16.75
CA GLY A 52 -2.69 19.29 16.57
C GLY A 52 -1.53 20.05 15.93
N GLU A 53 -0.46 19.35 15.51
CA GLU A 53 0.68 19.96 14.82
C GLU A 53 0.52 19.89 13.30
N THR A 54 1.30 20.70 12.60
CA THR A 54 1.38 20.64 11.13
C THR A 54 2.84 20.62 10.74
N TRP A 55 3.28 19.57 10.06
CA TRP A 55 4.62 19.53 9.51
C TRP A 55 4.67 20.32 8.21
N THR A 56 5.51 21.36 8.15
CA THR A 56 5.66 22.19 6.95
C THR A 56 7.07 22.12 6.39
N TYR A 57 7.21 21.74 5.12
CA TYR A 57 8.47 21.74 4.40
C TYR A 57 8.50 22.80 3.28
N ASN A 58 9.61 23.53 3.16
CA ASN A 58 9.81 24.50 2.09
C ASN A 58 11.00 24.04 1.23
N MET A 59 10.73 23.72 -0.03
CA MET A 59 11.76 23.29 -0.97
C MET A 59 12.55 24.48 -1.51
N ASP A 60 13.84 24.26 -1.74
CA ASP A 60 14.71 25.18 -2.46
C ASP A 60 14.69 24.89 -3.97
N ASN A 61 15.10 25.87 -4.79
CA ASN A 61 15.28 25.66 -6.23
C ASN A 61 16.20 24.47 -6.52
N GLY A 62 15.83 23.63 -7.49
CA GLY A 62 16.61 22.44 -7.87
C GLY A 62 16.52 21.28 -6.88
N GLU A 63 15.77 21.42 -5.78
CA GLU A 63 15.71 20.40 -4.75
C GLU A 63 14.88 19.20 -5.18
N THR A 64 15.32 18.01 -4.77
CA THR A 64 14.50 16.80 -4.75
C THR A 64 14.15 16.48 -3.29
N LEU A 65 12.87 16.29 -3.01
CA LEU A 65 12.38 15.72 -1.75
C LEU A 65 11.76 14.36 -2.09
N GLU A 66 12.23 13.31 -1.45
CA GLU A 66 11.90 11.94 -1.82
C GLU A 66 11.87 10.96 -0.67
N ASN A 67 11.14 9.87 -0.88
CA ASN A 67 11.06 8.67 -0.04
C ASN A 67 10.66 8.99 1.40
N LEU A 68 9.47 9.59 1.55
CA LEU A 68 8.94 9.97 2.86
C LEU A 68 7.58 9.34 3.11
N LEU A 69 7.42 8.76 4.29
CA LEU A 69 6.12 8.44 4.86
C LEU A 69 5.77 9.50 5.91
N ILE A 70 4.76 10.31 5.63
CA ILE A 70 4.28 11.36 6.56
C ILE A 70 3.06 10.81 7.30
N ASP A 71 3.22 10.54 8.58
CA ASP A 71 2.18 9.98 9.44
C ASP A 71 1.40 11.10 10.13
N ILE A 72 0.11 11.22 9.79
CA ILE A 72 -0.86 12.15 10.36
C ILE A 72 -1.99 11.44 11.12
N THR A 73 -1.77 10.21 11.58
CA THR A 73 -2.77 9.43 12.35
C THR A 73 -3.18 10.11 13.66
N ALA A 74 -2.32 10.92 14.26
CA ALA A 74 -2.64 11.66 15.47
C ALA A 74 -3.71 12.75 15.22
N SER A 75 -4.71 12.86 16.10
CA SER A 75 -5.80 13.83 15.91
C SER A 75 -5.30 15.27 15.74
N GLY A 76 -5.80 15.97 14.75
CA GLY A 76 -5.42 17.34 14.39
C GLY A 76 -4.05 17.46 13.72
N ALA A 77 -3.35 16.36 13.46
CA ALA A 77 -2.10 16.37 12.71
C ALA A 77 -2.34 16.72 11.23
N SER A 78 -1.38 17.42 10.62
CA SER A 78 -1.47 17.81 9.22
C SER A 78 -0.09 18.00 8.60
N TRP A 79 -0.03 18.24 7.30
CA TRP A 79 1.20 18.37 6.54
C TRP A 79 1.08 19.41 5.43
N GLU A 80 2.20 20.04 5.08
CA GLU A 80 2.30 20.98 3.97
C GLU A 80 3.71 20.96 3.34
N ILE A 81 3.79 20.86 2.02
CA ILE A 81 5.02 20.95 1.23
C ILE A 81 4.88 22.13 0.26
N ARG A 82 5.85 23.04 0.30
CA ARG A 82 5.87 24.26 -0.52
C ARG A 82 6.98 24.21 -1.56
N MET A 83 6.57 24.07 -2.81
CA MET A 83 7.38 24.01 -4.02
C MET A 83 7.34 25.36 -4.76
N HIS A 84 7.85 26.43 -4.14
CA HIS A 84 7.88 27.77 -4.71
C HIS A 84 9.30 28.18 -5.13
N GLY A 85 9.62 27.89 -6.39
CA GLY A 85 10.98 27.89 -6.89
C GLY A 85 11.04 27.26 -8.28
N ASP A 86 12.24 27.04 -8.81
CA ASP A 86 12.43 26.42 -10.11
C ASP A 86 13.07 25.03 -10.01
N ASP A 87 12.76 24.16 -10.98
CA ASP A 87 13.41 22.87 -11.21
C ASP A 87 13.36 21.89 -10.01
N MET A 88 12.24 21.86 -9.28
CA MET A 88 12.07 21.01 -8.09
C MET A 88 11.38 19.69 -8.40
N THR A 89 11.74 18.64 -7.67
CA THR A 89 11.10 17.32 -7.78
C THR A 89 10.60 16.86 -6.40
N LEU A 90 9.30 16.58 -6.29
CA LEU A 90 8.72 15.87 -5.16
C LEU A 90 8.39 14.46 -5.65
N ARG A 91 8.94 13.42 -5.03
CA ARG A 91 8.65 12.05 -5.44
C ARG A 91 8.49 11.10 -4.26
N ASN A 92 7.80 9.99 -4.46
CA ASN A 92 7.74 8.89 -3.51
C ASN A 92 7.31 9.35 -2.10
N ILE A 93 6.10 9.92 -2.02
CA ILE A 93 5.57 10.46 -0.76
C ILE A 93 4.27 9.72 -0.41
N GLY A 94 4.32 9.00 0.70
CA GLY A 94 3.15 8.41 1.34
C GLY A 94 2.60 9.30 2.43
N ILE A 95 1.29 9.42 2.51
CA ILE A 95 0.61 10.04 3.65
C ILE A 95 -0.21 8.98 4.37
N ARG A 96 0.20 8.64 5.60
CA ARG A 96 -0.52 7.69 6.47
C ARG A 96 -1.52 8.43 7.35
N GLY A 97 -2.76 7.94 7.41
CA GLY A 97 -3.86 8.54 8.16
C GLY A 97 -4.65 9.60 7.39
N ASN A 98 -5.72 10.11 8.01
CA ASN A 98 -6.64 11.04 7.37
C ASN A 98 -6.68 12.40 8.08
N VAL A 99 -6.97 13.45 7.31
CA VAL A 99 -7.25 14.78 7.82
C VAL A 99 -8.56 14.79 8.60
N ASP A 100 -8.52 15.35 9.81
CA ASP A 100 -9.69 15.56 10.66
C ASP A 100 -10.00 17.05 10.91
N SER A 101 -9.28 17.95 10.23
CA SER A 101 -9.42 19.40 10.36
C SER A 101 -10.37 20.01 9.33
N PRO A 102 -11.25 20.95 9.73
CA PRO A 102 -12.11 21.70 8.80
C PRO A 102 -11.41 22.91 8.15
N GLN A 103 -10.13 23.16 8.47
CA GLN A 103 -9.40 24.34 8.00
C GLN A 103 -8.91 24.22 6.56
N LYS A 104 -8.77 25.37 5.89
CA LYS A 104 -8.25 25.43 4.52
C LYS A 104 -6.78 25.06 4.47
N MET A 105 -6.47 24.08 3.63
CA MET A 105 -5.13 23.53 3.46
C MET A 105 -4.85 23.32 1.98
N ASN A 106 -3.66 23.72 1.56
CA ASN A 106 -3.11 23.37 0.26
C ASN A 106 -1.88 22.50 0.57
N HIS A 107 -2.04 21.18 0.56
CA HIS A 107 -1.00 20.28 1.10
C HIS A 107 0.29 20.39 0.29
N ILE A 108 0.20 20.36 -1.04
CA ILE A 108 1.30 20.68 -1.94
C ILE A 108 0.96 21.99 -2.64
N SER A 109 1.75 23.03 -2.37
CA SER A 109 1.65 24.31 -3.09
C SER A 109 2.84 24.47 -4.02
N VAL A 110 2.59 24.63 -5.33
CA VAL A 110 3.64 24.61 -6.35
C VAL A 110 3.57 25.83 -7.26
N GLY A 111 4.73 26.37 -7.64
CA GLY A 111 4.82 27.47 -8.60
C GLY A 111 6.22 27.78 -9.11
N GLY A 112 6.53 27.27 -10.30
CA GLY A 112 7.70 27.62 -11.13
C GLY A 112 7.78 29.12 -11.45
N SER A 113 8.83 29.80 -10.98
CA SER A 113 9.00 31.25 -11.09
C SER A 113 9.60 31.72 -12.42
N SER A 114 10.16 30.80 -13.23
CA SER A 114 10.65 31.09 -14.58
C SER A 114 9.93 30.29 -15.66
N GLY A 115 9.88 30.84 -16.86
CA GLY A 115 9.26 30.18 -18.02
C GLY A 115 10.02 28.98 -18.58
N SER A 116 11.20 28.67 -18.02
CA SER A 116 11.99 27.47 -18.34
C SER A 116 12.02 26.48 -17.18
N SER A 117 11.31 26.78 -16.09
CA SER A 117 11.23 25.93 -14.91
C SER A 117 10.56 24.60 -15.24
N ASN A 118 11.11 23.50 -14.76
CA ASN A 118 10.51 22.18 -14.91
C ASN A 118 10.34 21.51 -13.54
N CYS A 119 9.14 21.58 -12.98
CA CYS A 119 8.82 20.94 -11.71
C CYS A 119 8.15 19.58 -11.92
N VAL A 120 8.41 18.63 -11.03
CA VAL A 120 7.83 17.28 -11.05
C VAL A 120 7.23 16.96 -9.69
N ILE A 121 6.02 16.41 -9.69
CA ILE A 121 5.37 15.74 -8.56
C ILE A 121 5.06 14.33 -9.04
N GLU A 122 5.63 13.30 -8.43
CA GLU A 122 5.45 11.93 -8.88
C GLU A 122 5.30 10.92 -7.74
N ASN A 123 4.57 9.83 -7.96
CA ASN A 123 4.45 8.72 -7.02
C ASN A 123 4.00 9.17 -5.61
N ILE A 124 2.77 9.68 -5.52
CA ILE A 124 2.20 10.23 -4.28
C ILE A 124 0.92 9.46 -3.94
N TYR A 125 0.81 8.98 -2.71
CA TYR A 125 -0.44 8.45 -2.17
C TYR A 125 -0.98 9.37 -1.08
N TYR A 126 -2.23 9.79 -1.22
CA TYR A 126 -2.91 10.57 -0.20
C TYR A 126 -4.42 10.37 -0.20
N GLU A 127 -4.91 9.73 0.86
CA GLU A 127 -6.33 9.64 1.16
C GLU A 127 -6.73 10.73 2.17
N GLY A 128 -7.39 11.78 1.68
CA GLY A 128 -7.65 13.00 2.42
C GLY A 128 -8.45 12.80 3.70
N TYR A 129 -9.77 12.70 3.58
CA TYR A 129 -10.68 12.53 4.70
C TYR A 129 -11.32 11.15 4.68
N THR A 130 -11.67 10.63 5.86
CA THR A 130 -12.71 9.60 5.95
C THR A 130 -14.01 10.11 5.32
N LEU A 131 -14.91 9.21 4.90
CA LEU A 131 -16.18 9.63 4.28
C LEU A 131 -17.02 10.55 5.19
N SER A 132 -17.03 10.28 6.50
CA SER A 132 -17.71 11.12 7.48
C SER A 132 -17.06 12.50 7.61
N GLY A 133 -15.72 12.56 7.64
CA GLY A 133 -14.93 13.78 7.65
C GLY A 133 -15.15 14.61 6.38
N PHE A 134 -15.16 13.97 5.22
CA PHE A 134 -15.43 14.58 3.92
C PHE A 134 -16.81 15.25 3.92
N ASN A 135 -17.85 14.52 4.33
CA ASN A 135 -19.23 15.03 4.34
C ASN A 135 -19.39 16.22 5.29
N ASN A 136 -18.73 16.17 6.45
CA ASN A 136 -18.68 17.29 7.39
C ASN A 136 -17.97 18.51 6.76
N ALA A 137 -16.81 18.28 6.16
CA ALA A 137 -16.03 19.31 5.53
C ALA A 137 -16.83 19.97 4.41
N VAL A 138 -17.41 19.23 3.45
CA VAL A 138 -18.27 19.81 2.39
C VAL A 138 -19.39 20.67 2.98
N GLY A 139 -20.08 20.20 4.02
CA GLY A 139 -21.16 20.93 4.69
C GLY A 139 -20.71 22.24 5.37
N THR A 140 -19.44 22.35 5.73
CA THR A 140 -18.83 23.57 6.30
C THR A 140 -18.11 24.43 5.25
N GLY A 141 -18.13 24.03 3.98
CA GLY A 141 -17.47 24.69 2.86
C GLY A 141 -16.03 24.21 2.64
N GLY A 142 -15.81 22.91 2.83
CA GLY A 142 -14.54 22.17 2.96
C GLY A 142 -13.45 22.54 1.96
N THR A 143 -12.20 22.34 2.39
CA THR A 143 -11.14 23.27 2.04
C THR A 143 -9.73 22.66 1.87
N ALA A 144 -9.57 21.33 1.96
CA ALA A 144 -8.31 20.69 1.62
C ALA A 144 -8.17 20.52 0.10
N THR A 145 -7.04 20.95 -0.42
CA THR A 145 -6.60 20.78 -1.81
C THR A 145 -5.25 20.06 -1.77
N PRO A 146 -5.15 18.80 -2.21
CA PRO A 146 -3.88 18.07 -2.28
C PRO A 146 -2.83 18.84 -3.06
N ILE A 147 -3.12 19.25 -4.30
CA ILE A 147 -2.18 19.99 -5.14
C ILE A 147 -2.79 21.31 -5.60
N PHE A 148 -2.17 22.41 -5.19
CA PHE A 148 -2.49 23.76 -5.64
C PHE A 148 -1.35 24.34 -6.47
N VAL A 149 -1.62 24.63 -7.74
CA VAL A 149 -0.69 25.34 -8.62
C VAL A 149 -0.95 26.83 -8.53
N SER A 150 0.03 27.57 -8.06
CA SER A 150 -0.07 29.01 -7.81
C SER A 150 -0.17 29.81 -9.12
N PRO A 151 -0.88 30.96 -9.12
CA PRO A 151 -0.97 31.83 -10.30
C PRO A 151 0.38 32.24 -10.89
N ASN A 152 1.45 32.33 -10.09
CA ASN A 152 2.76 32.73 -10.58
C ASN A 152 3.50 31.64 -11.39
N HIS A 153 2.98 30.41 -11.46
CA HIS A 153 3.61 29.36 -12.25
C HIS A 153 3.69 29.75 -13.73
N SER A 154 4.89 29.71 -14.28
CA SER A 154 5.18 30.15 -15.65
C SER A 154 5.94 29.13 -16.51
N GLY A 155 6.44 28.06 -15.91
CA GLY A 155 7.15 26.97 -16.59
C GLY A 155 6.25 25.76 -16.83
N ASP A 156 6.82 24.56 -16.77
CA ASP A 156 6.12 23.28 -16.89
C ASP A 156 6.05 22.58 -15.54
N LEU A 157 4.89 21.98 -15.25
CA LEU A 157 4.67 21.08 -14.12
C LEU A 157 4.16 19.74 -14.64
N LEU A 158 4.88 18.67 -14.30
CA LEU A 158 4.41 17.29 -14.44
C LEU A 158 3.89 16.79 -13.10
N VAL A 159 2.65 16.31 -13.08
CA VAL A 159 2.10 15.48 -12.00
C VAL A 159 1.87 14.09 -12.58
N ARG A 160 2.45 13.04 -12.00
CA ARG A 160 2.26 11.68 -12.50
C ARG A 160 2.23 10.63 -11.40
N ASN A 161 1.64 9.47 -11.66
CA ASN A 161 1.67 8.35 -10.71
C ASN A 161 1.10 8.75 -9.34
N VAL A 162 0.02 9.54 -9.32
CA VAL A 162 -0.59 9.97 -8.05
C VAL A 162 -1.90 9.25 -7.79
N ASN A 163 -2.12 8.89 -6.53
CA ASN A 163 -3.38 8.40 -5.99
C ASN A 163 -3.89 9.42 -4.97
N LEU A 164 -4.84 10.26 -5.39
CA LEU A 164 -5.37 11.35 -4.57
C LEU A 164 -6.86 11.17 -4.36
N GLN A 165 -7.27 11.05 -3.10
CA GLN A 165 -8.64 10.69 -2.77
C GLN A 165 -9.28 11.58 -1.72
N SER A 166 -10.61 11.58 -1.71
CA SER A 166 -11.43 12.02 -0.58
C SER A 166 -11.14 13.43 -0.09
N CYS A 167 -11.02 14.41 -0.99
CA CYS A 167 -10.84 15.83 -0.65
C CYS A 167 -11.99 16.72 -1.14
N PRO A 168 -12.62 17.53 -0.27
CA PRO A 168 -13.77 18.35 -0.64
C PRO A 168 -13.54 19.44 -1.70
N ASP A 169 -12.35 20.07 -1.73
CA ASP A 169 -11.99 21.02 -2.79
C ASP A 169 -11.38 20.25 -3.98
N ASN A 170 -10.77 20.93 -4.95
CA ASN A 170 -10.18 20.28 -6.11
C ASN A 170 -9.03 19.37 -5.67
N LEU A 171 -8.90 18.16 -6.25
CA LEU A 171 -7.75 17.30 -5.97
C LEU A 171 -6.47 17.92 -6.56
N ILE A 172 -6.54 18.34 -7.83
CA ILE A 172 -5.53 19.15 -8.50
C ILE A 172 -6.16 20.47 -8.95
N TYR A 173 -5.85 21.54 -8.22
CA TYR A 173 -6.20 22.91 -8.59
C TYR A 173 -5.08 23.54 -9.42
N ALA A 174 -5.19 23.46 -10.74
CA ALA A 174 -4.18 23.88 -11.70
C ALA A 174 -4.63 24.97 -12.70
N SER A 175 -5.80 25.59 -12.51
CA SER A 175 -6.30 26.63 -13.44
C SER A 175 -5.75 28.04 -13.19
N ALA A 176 -5.16 28.29 -12.02
CA ALA A 176 -4.70 29.62 -11.63
C ALA A 176 -3.55 30.21 -12.49
N PRO A 177 -2.59 29.42 -13.03
CA PRO A 177 -1.62 29.90 -14.02
C PRO A 177 -2.27 30.49 -15.27
N GLY A 178 -3.52 30.10 -15.53
CA GLY A 178 -4.38 30.58 -16.60
C GLY A 178 -5.07 31.91 -16.37
N ASN A 179 -4.99 32.49 -15.16
CA ASN A 179 -5.72 33.70 -14.83
C ASN A 179 -5.44 34.84 -15.83
N GLY A 180 -6.52 35.47 -16.34
CA GLY A 180 -6.42 36.59 -17.27
C GLY A 180 -5.78 37.84 -16.63
N SER A 181 -5.38 38.80 -17.48
CA SER A 181 -4.79 40.07 -17.05
C SER A 181 -5.70 40.92 -16.15
N GLU A 182 -7.01 40.67 -16.21
CA GLU A 182 -8.06 41.30 -15.42
C GLU A 182 -8.24 40.69 -14.03
N HIS A 183 -7.65 39.51 -13.78
CA HIS A 183 -7.70 38.83 -12.49
C HIS A 183 -6.83 39.56 -11.45
N PRO A 184 -7.23 39.66 -10.16
CA PRO A 184 -6.40 40.30 -9.13
C PRO A 184 -5.05 39.62 -8.89
N ALA A 185 -4.93 38.34 -9.26
CA ALA A 185 -3.68 37.60 -9.33
C ALA A 185 -3.52 37.03 -10.75
N PRO A 186 -2.97 37.81 -11.70
CA PRO A 186 -2.75 37.35 -13.07
C PRO A 186 -1.89 36.10 -13.13
N GLY A 187 -2.16 35.25 -14.11
CA GLY A 187 -1.49 33.98 -14.29
C GLY A 187 -0.13 34.13 -15.00
N GLY A 188 0.81 33.26 -14.66
CA GLY A 188 2.13 33.17 -15.28
C GLY A 188 2.13 32.42 -16.61
N GLY A 189 1.04 31.72 -16.94
CA GLY A 189 0.87 31.00 -18.21
C GLY A 189 1.59 29.65 -18.28
N GLY A 190 2.07 29.11 -17.15
CA GLY A 190 2.73 27.81 -17.12
C GLY A 190 1.78 26.64 -17.41
N THR A 191 2.35 25.56 -17.94
CA THR A 191 1.64 24.34 -18.35
C THR A 191 1.57 23.34 -17.21
N VAL A 192 0.46 22.62 -17.08
CA VAL A 192 0.30 21.53 -16.13
C VAL A 192 -0.15 20.26 -16.85
N ARG A 193 0.64 19.19 -16.69
CA ARG A 193 0.38 17.87 -17.28
C ARG A 193 0.11 16.89 -16.15
N VAL A 194 -1.01 16.18 -16.23
CA VAL A 194 -1.38 15.12 -15.27
C VAL A 194 -1.37 13.80 -16.03
N GLU A 195 -0.51 12.87 -15.63
CA GLU A 195 -0.28 11.61 -16.35
C GLU A 195 -0.45 10.42 -15.40
N ASP A 196 -0.94 9.27 -15.89
CA ASP A 196 -0.85 7.99 -15.18
C ASP A 196 -1.31 8.08 -13.71
N SER A 197 -2.54 8.53 -13.45
CA SER A 197 -2.97 8.91 -12.10
C SER A 197 -4.42 8.55 -11.80
N TYR A 198 -4.69 8.20 -10.53
CA TYR A 198 -6.01 7.91 -10.00
C TYR A 198 -6.48 9.04 -9.07
N LEU A 199 -7.65 9.61 -9.37
CA LEU A 199 -8.22 10.71 -8.62
C LEU A 199 -9.69 10.48 -8.34
N PHE A 200 -10.02 10.29 -7.06
CA PHE A 200 -11.33 9.82 -6.63
C PHE A 200 -11.95 10.68 -5.52
N ARG A 201 -13.26 10.90 -5.59
CA ARG A 201 -14.10 11.56 -4.57
C ARG A 201 -13.68 13.00 -4.24
N THR A 202 -14.37 13.95 -4.85
CA THR A 202 -14.18 15.40 -4.63
C THR A 202 -15.47 16.19 -4.67
N GLY A 203 -15.52 17.31 -3.95
CA GLY A 203 -16.63 18.27 -4.00
C GLY A 203 -16.54 19.31 -5.12
N ALA A 204 -15.40 19.41 -5.82
CA ALA A 204 -15.15 20.46 -6.80
C ALA A 204 -14.72 19.92 -8.17
N GLY A 205 -13.59 19.20 -8.24
CA GLY A 205 -13.09 18.61 -9.47
C GLY A 205 -11.77 17.87 -9.25
N CYS A 206 -11.58 16.75 -9.96
CA CYS A 206 -10.38 15.94 -9.82
C CYS A 206 -9.20 16.69 -10.41
N VAL A 207 -9.32 17.06 -11.70
CA VAL A 207 -8.33 17.87 -12.40
C VAL A 207 -8.98 19.14 -12.92
N ARG A 208 -8.52 20.29 -12.41
CA ARG A 208 -8.93 21.61 -12.91
C ARG A 208 -7.76 22.37 -13.48
N VAL A 209 -7.67 22.46 -14.81
CA VAL A 209 -6.55 23.10 -15.54
C VAL A 209 -7.02 24.34 -16.33
N GLY A 210 -6.09 25.15 -16.85
CA GLY A 210 -6.46 26.42 -17.48
C GLY A 210 -5.39 27.16 -18.27
N THR A 211 -4.47 26.46 -18.92
CA THR A 211 -3.49 27.05 -19.84
C THR A 211 -3.35 26.19 -21.09
N GLU A 212 -3.05 26.83 -22.22
CA GLU A 212 -2.79 26.17 -23.49
C GLU A 212 -1.71 25.10 -23.30
N GLY A 213 -2.00 23.88 -23.75
CA GLY A 213 -1.10 22.74 -23.62
C GLY A 213 -1.19 21.98 -22.30
N SER A 214 -2.05 22.40 -21.35
CA SER A 214 -2.33 21.61 -20.14
C SER A 214 -3.30 20.47 -20.43
N TYR A 215 -3.07 19.31 -19.83
CA TYR A 215 -3.89 18.12 -20.07
C TYR A 215 -3.91 17.12 -18.92
N ALA A 216 -4.87 16.19 -18.99
CA ALA A 216 -4.82 14.91 -18.29
C ALA A 216 -4.66 13.77 -19.32
N GLU A 217 -3.78 12.81 -19.06
CA GLU A 217 -3.51 11.67 -19.93
C GLU A 217 -3.40 10.38 -19.12
N ASN A 218 -4.05 9.31 -19.60
CA ASN A 218 -4.01 7.99 -18.94
C ASN A 218 -4.45 8.03 -17.46
N CYS A 219 -5.49 8.80 -17.13
CA CYS A 219 -5.99 8.93 -15.76
C CYS A 219 -7.38 8.33 -15.58
N ILE A 220 -7.69 7.92 -14.34
CA ILE A 220 -9.06 7.69 -13.87
C ILE A 220 -9.46 8.89 -13.02
N LEU A 221 -10.51 9.59 -13.44
CA LEU A 221 -11.05 10.80 -12.81
C LEU A 221 -12.50 10.51 -12.41
N ASP A 222 -12.70 10.17 -11.14
CA ASP A 222 -14.00 9.79 -10.62
C ASP A 222 -14.47 10.79 -9.55
N GLY A 223 -15.59 11.44 -9.84
CA GLY A 223 -16.21 12.40 -8.93
C GLY A 223 -16.91 11.80 -7.71
N ASP A 224 -17.12 10.48 -7.68
CA ASP A 224 -17.90 9.69 -6.72
C ASP A 224 -19.37 10.11 -6.63
N HIS A 225 -20.23 9.56 -7.50
CA HIS A 225 -21.67 9.87 -7.49
C HIS A 225 -22.42 9.17 -6.37
N SER A 226 -21.82 8.17 -5.71
CA SER A 226 -22.41 7.56 -4.52
C SER A 226 -22.47 8.58 -3.37
N ASN A 227 -21.54 9.54 -3.36
CA ASN A 227 -21.50 10.59 -2.37
C ASN A 227 -22.42 11.80 -2.69
N THR A 228 -23.63 11.75 -2.15
CA THR A 228 -24.61 12.84 -2.30
C THR A 228 -24.25 14.15 -1.58
N ALA A 229 -23.23 14.18 -0.71
CA ALA A 229 -22.81 15.41 -0.03
C ALA A 229 -22.12 16.39 -1.00
N ALA A 230 -21.52 15.88 -2.07
CA ALA A 230 -20.71 16.61 -3.05
C ALA A 230 -21.31 16.60 -4.48
N PRO A 231 -22.57 17.02 -4.68
CA PRO A 231 -23.29 16.80 -5.94
C PRO A 231 -22.82 17.67 -7.12
N ASN A 232 -21.70 18.39 -6.98
CA ASN A 232 -21.18 19.34 -7.97
C ASN A 232 -19.73 19.05 -8.36
N SER A 233 -19.32 17.78 -8.26
CA SER A 233 -18.00 17.31 -8.70
C SER A 233 -17.84 17.46 -10.22
N ARG A 234 -16.66 17.90 -10.67
CA ARG A 234 -16.34 18.09 -12.09
C ARG A 234 -15.03 17.35 -12.36
N PRO A 235 -15.08 16.04 -12.57
CA PRO A 235 -13.88 15.19 -12.60
C PRO A 235 -12.79 15.78 -13.48
N PHE A 236 -13.13 16.18 -14.71
CA PHE A 236 -12.29 17.08 -15.49
C PHE A 236 -12.92 18.46 -15.68
N TRP A 237 -12.15 19.52 -15.41
CA TRP A 237 -12.57 20.90 -15.62
C TRP A 237 -11.51 21.74 -16.35
N GLY A 238 -11.69 21.89 -17.67
CA GLY A 238 -10.95 22.87 -18.47
C GLY A 238 -11.49 24.28 -18.24
N TYR A 239 -10.88 25.02 -17.32
CA TYR A 239 -11.42 26.28 -16.79
C TYR A 239 -11.17 27.49 -17.71
N TYR A 240 -10.02 27.52 -18.40
CA TYR A 240 -9.54 28.58 -19.28
C TYR A 240 -8.80 28.00 -20.48
N GLU A 241 -8.64 28.81 -21.54
CA GLU A 241 -7.84 28.47 -22.74
C GLU A 241 -8.26 27.11 -23.34
N HIS A 242 -7.36 26.47 -24.08
CA HIS A 242 -7.58 25.14 -24.62
C HIS A 242 -6.81 24.11 -23.80
N THR A 243 -7.51 23.07 -23.35
CA THR A 243 -6.98 21.97 -22.52
C THR A 243 -7.41 20.62 -23.08
N GLU A 244 -6.69 19.56 -22.74
CA GLU A 244 -6.91 18.25 -23.37
C GLU A 244 -7.13 17.12 -22.36
N ILE A 245 -7.86 16.09 -22.80
CA ILE A 245 -8.03 14.81 -22.11
C ILE A 245 -7.67 13.71 -23.10
N ARG A 246 -6.78 12.79 -22.72
CA ARG A 246 -6.28 11.74 -23.60
C ARG A 246 -6.25 10.39 -22.88
N ASN A 247 -6.86 9.35 -23.46
CA ASN A 247 -6.87 8.01 -22.86
C ASN A 247 -7.32 7.98 -21.37
N CYS A 248 -8.27 8.82 -20.98
CA CYS A 248 -8.76 8.87 -19.59
C CYS A 248 -10.13 8.20 -19.45
N ASP A 249 -10.47 7.90 -18.20
CA ASP A 249 -11.79 7.48 -17.74
C ASP A 249 -12.35 8.56 -16.84
N VAL A 250 -13.43 9.22 -17.26
CA VAL A 250 -13.95 10.41 -16.60
C VAL A 250 -15.42 10.22 -16.27
N MET A 251 -15.76 10.10 -14.99
CA MET A 251 -17.10 9.66 -14.58
C MET A 251 -17.58 10.34 -13.32
N ASN A 252 -18.89 10.21 -13.08
CA ASN A 252 -19.55 10.66 -11.88
C ASN A 252 -19.47 12.18 -11.65
N GLY A 253 -19.65 12.95 -12.73
CA GLY A 253 -19.63 14.41 -12.69
C GLY A 253 -21.01 15.07 -12.75
N SER A 254 -21.09 16.27 -12.16
CA SER A 254 -22.25 17.15 -12.20
C SER A 254 -21.79 18.63 -12.21
N PRO A 255 -22.11 19.42 -13.25
CA PRO A 255 -23.12 19.19 -14.28
C PRO A 255 -22.66 18.31 -15.46
N GLY A 256 -21.48 17.72 -15.37
CA GLY A 256 -21.02 16.65 -16.26
C GLY A 256 -19.63 16.16 -15.86
N ALA A 257 -19.24 15.00 -16.38
CA ALA A 257 -17.93 14.39 -16.16
C ALA A 257 -16.80 15.25 -16.74
N VAL A 258 -16.99 15.72 -17.99
CA VAL A 258 -16.08 16.68 -18.64
C VAL A 258 -16.73 18.05 -18.70
N VAL A 259 -16.08 19.06 -18.10
CA VAL A 259 -16.61 20.42 -18.01
C VAL A 259 -15.68 21.45 -18.63
N ALA A 260 -16.25 22.33 -19.48
CA ALA A 260 -15.53 23.45 -20.07
C ALA A 260 -16.01 24.82 -19.55
N GLY A 261 -15.03 25.67 -19.27
CA GLY A 261 -15.17 27.09 -19.05
C GLY A 261 -15.62 27.49 -17.66
N ALA A 262 -15.73 28.81 -17.50
CA ALA A 262 -16.20 29.48 -16.30
C ALA A 262 -16.80 30.83 -16.66
N SER A 263 -17.84 31.24 -15.93
CA SER A 263 -18.55 32.51 -16.19
C SER A 263 -17.88 33.74 -15.53
N ALA A 264 -17.02 33.50 -14.54
CA ALA A 264 -16.43 34.51 -13.66
C ALA A 264 -15.52 35.49 -14.42
N TRP A 265 -14.82 35.04 -15.46
CA TRP A 265 -13.82 35.83 -16.19
C TRP A 265 -13.99 35.66 -17.69
N ASP A 266 -13.69 36.70 -18.48
CA ASP A 266 -13.90 36.70 -19.93
C ASP A 266 -13.09 35.60 -20.63
N LYS A 267 -11.91 35.29 -20.10
CA LYS A 267 -11.06 34.19 -20.57
C LYS A 267 -11.74 32.82 -20.44
N GLY A 268 -12.44 32.56 -19.33
CA GLY A 268 -13.13 31.29 -19.08
C GLY A 268 -14.40 31.10 -19.91
N ARG A 269 -14.94 32.18 -20.48
CA ARG A 269 -16.15 32.11 -21.33
C ARG A 269 -15.90 31.51 -22.71
N ARG A 270 -14.63 31.27 -23.06
CA ARG A 270 -14.17 30.75 -24.34
C ARG A 270 -13.18 29.60 -24.16
N ALA A 271 -13.26 28.89 -23.03
CA ALA A 271 -12.42 27.73 -22.81
C ALA A 271 -12.84 26.60 -23.75
N GLU A 272 -11.87 25.85 -24.24
CA GLU A 272 -12.08 24.71 -25.12
C GLU A 272 -11.46 23.47 -24.48
N VAL A 273 -12.16 22.34 -24.52
CA VAL A 273 -11.63 21.05 -24.11
C VAL A 273 -11.64 20.12 -25.32
N THR A 274 -10.51 19.52 -25.65
CA THR A 274 -10.46 18.43 -26.64
C THR A 274 -10.31 17.10 -25.93
N VAL A 275 -11.11 16.12 -26.32
CA VAL A 275 -11.13 14.78 -25.74
C VAL A 275 -10.76 13.76 -26.82
N GLU A 276 -9.71 12.98 -26.57
CA GLU A 276 -9.18 11.95 -27.47
C GLU A 276 -9.08 10.61 -26.73
N ASP A 277 -9.53 9.54 -27.38
CA ASP A 277 -9.44 8.14 -26.89
C ASP A 277 -9.88 7.90 -25.42
N SER A 278 -10.77 8.75 -24.91
CA SER A 278 -11.19 8.75 -23.49
C SER A 278 -12.65 8.35 -23.35
N TYR A 279 -12.96 7.58 -22.31
CA TYR A 279 -14.33 7.36 -21.87
C TYR A 279 -14.79 8.53 -21.00
N PHE A 280 -16.01 9.01 -21.24
CA PHE A 280 -16.72 9.90 -20.33
C PHE A 280 -18.23 9.72 -20.41
N GLU A 281 -18.92 9.92 -19.29
CA GLU A 281 -20.38 9.72 -19.21
C GLU A 281 -21.16 10.85 -19.91
N ASP A 282 -20.80 12.09 -19.61
CA ASP A 282 -21.49 13.28 -20.10
C ASP A 282 -20.60 14.54 -20.06
N THR A 283 -21.15 15.65 -20.55
CA THR A 283 -20.42 16.91 -20.71
C THR A 283 -21.22 18.10 -20.18
N GLY A 284 -20.52 19.07 -19.59
CA GLY A 284 -21.10 20.34 -19.13
C GLY A 284 -20.33 21.57 -19.60
N THR A 285 -21.01 22.71 -19.75
CA THR A 285 -20.34 23.99 -20.02
C THR A 285 -20.83 25.08 -19.07
N HIS A 286 -19.93 25.89 -18.51
CA HIS A 286 -20.28 27.02 -17.64
C HIS A 286 -20.46 28.35 -18.38
N ALA A 287 -20.23 28.39 -19.68
CA ALA A 287 -20.44 29.57 -20.51
C ALA A 287 -20.83 29.19 -21.94
N SER A 288 -21.68 30.02 -22.57
CA SER A 288 -22.18 29.75 -23.93
C SER A 288 -21.10 29.74 -25.02
N GLY A 289 -19.92 30.29 -24.74
CA GLY A 289 -18.78 30.30 -25.66
C GLY A 289 -17.75 29.22 -25.36
N ALA A 290 -17.91 28.45 -24.28
CA ALA A 290 -17.03 27.32 -23.99
C ALA A 290 -17.42 26.14 -24.88
N GLN A 291 -16.43 25.34 -25.28
CA GLN A 291 -16.62 24.23 -26.21
C GLN A 291 -15.95 22.97 -25.70
N ILE A 292 -16.55 21.83 -26.01
CA ILE A 292 -15.98 20.51 -25.78
C ILE A 292 -16.00 19.81 -27.14
N HIS A 293 -14.84 19.32 -27.57
CA HIS A 293 -14.62 18.66 -28.85
C HIS A 293 -14.24 17.20 -28.59
N GLY A 294 -14.76 16.28 -29.39
CA GLY A 294 -14.56 14.84 -29.21
C GLY A 294 -15.85 14.10 -28.86
N SER A 295 -15.74 12.79 -28.68
CA SER A 295 -16.83 11.90 -28.30
C SER A 295 -16.28 10.83 -27.36
N SER A 296 -17.13 10.34 -26.46
CA SER A 296 -16.77 9.27 -25.53
C SER A 296 -16.38 8.02 -26.29
N ALA A 297 -15.33 7.35 -25.83
CA ALA A 297 -14.90 6.06 -26.36
C ALA A 297 -15.94 4.97 -26.05
N ASP A 298 -16.16 4.07 -27.01
CA ASP A 298 -17.06 2.92 -26.86
C ASP A 298 -16.30 1.76 -26.21
N ARG A 299 -16.07 1.87 -24.90
CA ARG A 299 -15.42 0.86 -24.05
C ARG A 299 -15.94 0.96 -22.62
N GLU A 300 -15.75 -0.09 -21.84
CA GLU A 300 -15.96 -0.01 -20.39
C GLU A 300 -14.88 0.92 -19.76
N PRO A 301 -15.26 1.72 -18.74
CA PRO A 301 -14.29 2.52 -18.03
C PRO A 301 -13.42 1.66 -17.11
N ARG A 302 -12.18 2.10 -16.90
CA ARG A 302 -11.41 1.72 -15.72
C ARG A 302 -11.98 2.44 -14.49
N THR A 303 -12.05 1.76 -13.37
CA THR A 303 -12.60 2.27 -12.11
C THR A 303 -11.66 2.15 -10.93
N GLU A 304 -10.64 1.29 -10.99
CA GLU A 304 -9.75 1.03 -9.86
C GLU A 304 -8.34 1.59 -10.09
N PRO A 305 -7.64 2.04 -9.04
CA PRO A 305 -6.29 2.59 -9.15
C PRO A 305 -5.28 1.59 -9.74
N SER A 306 -5.44 0.29 -9.47
CA SER A 306 -4.58 -0.78 -9.98
C SER A 306 -4.66 -0.97 -11.50
N GLU A 307 -5.69 -0.42 -12.16
CA GLU A 307 -5.81 -0.45 -13.63
C GLU A 307 -4.95 0.61 -14.34
N ILE A 308 -4.21 1.43 -13.57
CA ILE A 308 -3.22 2.37 -14.08
C ILE A 308 -1.84 1.97 -13.57
N GLU A 309 -0.98 1.57 -14.49
CA GLU A 309 0.39 1.16 -14.20
C GLU A 309 1.16 2.23 -13.41
N GLY A 310 1.80 1.83 -12.30
CA GLY A 310 2.63 2.67 -11.47
C GLY A 310 1.88 3.68 -10.58
N VAL A 311 0.56 3.62 -10.46
CA VAL A 311 -0.16 4.38 -9.44
C VAL A 311 -0.01 3.68 -8.09
N PRO A 312 0.48 4.35 -7.02
CA PRO A 312 0.61 3.72 -5.72
C PRO A 312 -0.76 3.43 -5.09
N LEU A 313 -0.89 2.27 -4.46
CA LEU A 313 -2.11 1.79 -3.80
C LEU A 313 -2.09 2.04 -2.29
N SER A 314 -0.93 2.29 -1.70
CA SER A 314 -0.79 2.64 -0.28
C SER A 314 0.21 3.77 -0.02
N ALA A 315 0.22 4.29 1.20
CA ALA A 315 1.18 5.30 1.63
C ALA A 315 2.61 4.74 1.61
N GLU A 316 2.78 3.52 2.10
CA GLU A 316 4.04 2.80 2.18
C GLU A 316 4.60 2.48 0.78
N GLU A 317 3.76 2.06 -0.17
CA GLU A 317 4.16 1.84 -1.57
C GLU A 317 4.63 3.14 -2.23
N ALA A 318 3.91 4.23 -2.01
CA ALA A 318 4.34 5.54 -2.48
C ALA A 318 5.68 5.93 -1.83
N ALA A 319 5.82 5.80 -0.52
CA ALA A 319 7.02 6.20 0.21
C ALA A 319 8.26 5.40 -0.20
N SER A 320 8.14 4.09 -0.35
CA SER A 320 9.23 3.19 -0.77
C SER A 320 9.64 3.41 -2.24
N GLY A 321 8.73 3.89 -3.08
CA GLY A 321 8.99 4.04 -4.51
C GLY A 321 8.74 2.77 -5.32
N SER A 322 8.07 1.79 -4.73
CA SER A 322 7.86 0.45 -5.29
C SER A 322 6.67 0.34 -6.26
N SER A 323 6.20 1.46 -6.82
CA SER A 323 4.92 1.44 -7.55
C SER A 323 4.91 0.48 -8.73
N GLY A 324 4.00 -0.50 -8.64
CA GLY A 324 4.00 -1.70 -9.48
C GLY A 324 3.69 -1.43 -10.95
N SER A 325 4.56 -1.93 -11.83
CA SER A 325 4.23 -2.17 -13.23
C SER A 325 3.28 -3.38 -13.34
N SER A 326 1.97 -3.17 -13.44
CA SER A 326 1.02 -4.25 -13.74
C SER A 326 0.87 -4.52 -15.25
N PRO A 327 0.86 -5.79 -15.71
CA PRO A 327 0.91 -6.17 -17.11
C PRO A 327 -0.48 -6.13 -17.77
N SER A 328 -0.66 -5.25 -18.75
CA SER A 328 -1.84 -5.30 -19.63
C SER A 328 -1.79 -6.53 -20.56
N GLN A 329 -2.76 -7.46 -20.44
CA GLN A 329 -3.01 -8.47 -21.46
C GLN A 329 -4.26 -8.16 -22.29
N SER A 330 -4.06 -8.05 -23.60
CA SER A 330 -5.08 -8.40 -24.60
C SER A 330 -4.42 -9.17 -25.76
N PRO A 331 -5.13 -10.13 -26.38
CA PRO A 331 -4.50 -11.36 -26.86
C PRO A 331 -4.25 -11.36 -28.37
N SER A 332 -3.09 -11.88 -28.81
CA SER A 332 -2.94 -12.59 -30.11
C SER A 332 -1.52 -13.15 -30.33
N PRO A 333 -1.35 -14.19 -31.18
CA PRO A 333 -0.69 -15.44 -30.76
C PRO A 333 0.72 -15.69 -31.33
N SER A 334 1.35 -16.70 -30.72
CA SER A 334 2.36 -17.65 -31.24
C SER A 334 3.86 -17.35 -31.09
N SER A 335 4.39 -17.84 -29.94
CA SER A 335 5.53 -18.79 -29.78
C SER A 335 6.98 -18.31 -30.04
N PRO A 336 7.99 -18.98 -29.44
CA PRO A 336 8.40 -18.85 -28.04
C PRO A 336 9.91 -18.55 -27.93
N GLU A 337 10.38 -17.90 -26.87
CA GLU A 337 11.75 -18.13 -26.34
C GLU A 337 11.93 -17.42 -24.99
N ASN A 338 11.92 -18.26 -23.95
CA ASN A 338 12.59 -18.21 -22.64
C ASN A 338 12.87 -16.86 -21.96
N GLY A 339 12.30 -16.73 -20.76
CA GLY A 339 12.75 -15.87 -19.68
C GLY A 339 11.73 -15.96 -18.55
N ASP A 340 12.15 -16.53 -17.43
CA ASP A 340 11.36 -16.94 -16.26
C ASP A 340 10.36 -15.88 -15.75
N ASP A 341 9.15 -16.35 -15.44
CA ASP A 341 8.07 -15.64 -14.76
C ASP A 341 8.29 -15.81 -13.24
N ASP A 342 8.37 -14.71 -12.49
CA ASP A 342 8.17 -14.71 -11.03
C ASP A 342 7.04 -13.70 -10.75
N GLU A 343 5.84 -14.23 -10.54
CA GLU A 343 4.69 -13.54 -9.94
C GLU A 343 4.98 -13.44 -8.43
N ASP A 344 4.95 -12.25 -7.83
CA ASP A 344 4.98 -12.11 -6.36
C ASP A 344 3.53 -12.24 -5.85
N ASP A 345 3.03 -13.47 -5.93
CA ASP A 345 1.84 -13.94 -5.23
C ASP A 345 2.32 -14.29 -3.83
N SER A 346 2.41 -13.28 -2.95
CA SER A 346 2.80 -13.52 -1.55
C SER A 346 1.76 -14.46 -0.97
N SER A 347 2.17 -15.69 -0.67
CA SER A 347 1.27 -16.68 -0.10
C SER A 347 0.80 -16.19 1.27
N ILE A 348 -0.33 -16.70 1.75
CA ILE A 348 -0.81 -16.37 3.10
C ILE A 348 0.23 -16.72 4.17
N GLU A 349 1.09 -17.73 3.93
CA GLU A 349 2.21 -18.10 4.79
C GLU A 349 3.29 -17.00 4.85
N ASP A 350 3.48 -16.23 3.78
CA ASP A 350 4.45 -15.11 3.74
C ASP A 350 3.94 -13.86 4.47
N VAL A 351 2.63 -13.77 4.67
CA VAL A 351 1.96 -12.60 5.27
C VAL A 351 1.55 -12.86 6.72
N TRP A 352 1.36 -14.13 7.09
CA TRP A 352 1.00 -14.52 8.45
C TRP A 352 2.22 -14.48 9.37
N GLU A 353 2.10 -13.74 10.47
CA GLU A 353 3.14 -13.59 11.48
C GLU A 353 2.89 -14.61 12.61
N ASP A 354 3.60 -15.74 12.61
CA ASP A 354 3.39 -16.86 13.55
C ASP A 354 3.42 -16.47 15.03
N ASN A 355 4.31 -15.53 15.38
CA ASN A 355 4.60 -15.16 16.77
C ASN A 355 4.04 -13.79 17.14
N GLU A 356 3.32 -13.14 16.22
CA GLU A 356 2.73 -11.83 16.44
C GLU A 356 1.23 -11.84 16.18
N SER A 357 0.58 -10.73 16.49
CA SER A 357 -0.86 -10.61 16.29
C SER A 357 -1.13 -10.21 14.85
N ASN A 358 -1.82 -11.08 14.12
CA ASN A 358 -2.30 -10.88 12.77
C ASN A 358 -3.64 -10.17 12.80
N HIS A 359 -3.78 -9.11 11.99
CA HIS A 359 -5.05 -8.43 11.80
C HIS A 359 -5.80 -9.09 10.64
N VAL A 360 -6.93 -9.72 10.94
CA VAL A 360 -7.78 -10.43 9.98
C VAL A 360 -9.09 -9.67 9.83
N GLU A 361 -9.30 -9.02 8.68
CA GLU A 361 -10.57 -8.38 8.33
C GLU A 361 -11.37 -9.28 7.39
N LEU A 362 -12.64 -9.51 7.71
CA LEU A 362 -13.54 -10.31 6.88
C LEU A 362 -14.55 -9.44 6.16
N ARG A 363 -14.73 -9.71 4.86
CA ARG A 363 -15.66 -8.99 3.98
C ARG A 363 -16.50 -9.96 3.19
N GLY A 364 -17.78 -9.66 3.07
CA GLY A 364 -18.68 -10.40 2.21
C GLY A 364 -20.14 -10.29 2.62
N GLY A 365 -20.96 -11.14 2.01
CA GLY A 365 -22.41 -11.05 2.15
C GLY A 365 -22.99 -9.73 1.61
N THR A 366 -24.31 -9.60 1.75
CA THR A 366 -25.05 -8.38 1.41
C THR A 366 -26.25 -8.25 2.37
N PRO A 367 -26.93 -7.09 2.43
CA PRO A 367 -28.13 -6.95 3.25
C PRO A 367 -29.26 -7.95 2.89
N ASP A 368 -29.23 -8.52 1.69
CA ASP A 368 -30.21 -9.50 1.21
C ASP A 368 -29.68 -10.97 1.26
N GLN A 369 -28.39 -11.16 1.55
CA GLN A 369 -27.72 -12.46 1.66
C GLN A 369 -26.64 -12.39 2.75
N ILE A 370 -27.03 -12.70 3.98
CA ILE A 370 -26.11 -12.75 5.13
C ILE A 370 -25.24 -14.00 4.99
N ALA A 371 -23.94 -13.83 5.17
CA ALA A 371 -22.97 -14.91 5.29
C ALA A 371 -22.61 -15.10 6.77
N GLU A 372 -22.61 -16.35 7.21
CA GLU A 372 -22.13 -16.81 8.51
C GLU A 372 -20.73 -17.41 8.34
N TYR A 373 -19.82 -17.13 9.28
CA TYR A 373 -18.46 -17.66 9.34
C TYR A 373 -18.13 -18.22 10.73
N GLU A 374 -17.31 -19.27 10.74
CA GLU A 374 -16.72 -19.92 11.91
C GLU A 374 -15.22 -20.13 11.64
N ILE A 375 -14.34 -19.62 12.51
CA ILE A 375 -12.88 -19.78 12.42
C ILE A 375 -12.39 -20.40 13.73
N LEU A 376 -11.73 -21.56 13.61
CA LEU A 376 -11.12 -22.29 14.71
C LEU A 376 -9.60 -22.18 14.61
N GLY A 377 -8.92 -22.11 15.76
CA GLY A 377 -7.47 -22.04 15.79
C GLY A 377 -6.90 -22.30 17.16
N SER A 378 -5.57 -22.39 17.22
CA SER A 378 -4.82 -22.53 18.46
C SER A 378 -3.95 -21.30 18.66
N GLY A 379 -4.09 -20.67 19.83
CA GLY A 379 -3.49 -19.38 20.19
C GLY A 379 -4.50 -18.45 20.85
N ASP A 380 -4.33 -17.15 20.63
CA ASP A 380 -5.18 -16.10 21.18
C ASP A 380 -5.91 -15.36 20.05
N ALA A 381 -7.20 -15.09 20.24
CA ALA A 381 -7.99 -14.25 19.35
C ALA A 381 -8.74 -13.16 20.14
N GLU A 382 -8.77 -11.95 19.60
CA GLU A 382 -9.54 -10.83 20.14
C GLU A 382 -10.35 -10.14 19.03
N ALA A 383 -11.54 -9.66 19.38
CA ALA A 383 -12.37 -8.87 18.45
C ALA A 383 -11.75 -7.48 18.22
N GLY A 384 -11.72 -7.05 16.97
CA GLY A 384 -11.27 -5.73 16.56
C GLY A 384 -12.36 -4.65 16.70
N GLU A 385 -12.08 -3.46 16.15
CA GLU A 385 -12.98 -2.30 16.31
C GLU A 385 -14.23 -2.36 15.42
N ASN A 386 -14.17 -3.12 14.32
CA ASN A 386 -15.25 -3.30 13.36
C ASN A 386 -16.16 -4.49 13.73
N ALA A 387 -15.70 -5.43 14.54
CA ALA A 387 -16.52 -6.51 15.07
C ALA A 387 -17.69 -5.99 15.94
N ASP A 388 -18.93 -6.39 15.63
CA ASP A 388 -20.10 -6.08 16.44
C ASP A 388 -20.15 -6.98 17.68
N THR A 389 -19.55 -6.55 18.78
CA THR A 389 -19.57 -7.31 20.04
C THR A 389 -20.78 -7.02 20.94
N ASN A 390 -21.81 -6.34 20.43
CA ASN A 390 -22.94 -5.91 21.25
C ASN A 390 -23.78 -7.12 21.76
N PRO A 391 -23.87 -7.36 23.09
CA PRO A 391 -24.57 -8.52 23.63
C PRO A 391 -26.09 -8.53 23.37
N ASP A 392 -26.66 -7.38 23.02
CA ASP A 392 -28.08 -7.25 22.67
C ASP A 392 -28.35 -7.51 21.17
N ASP A 393 -27.31 -7.59 20.33
CA ASP A 393 -27.44 -7.93 18.91
C ASP A 393 -27.46 -9.46 18.71
N PRO A 394 -28.46 -10.04 18.03
CA PRO A 394 -28.48 -11.46 17.69
C PRO A 394 -27.48 -11.86 16.60
N TYR A 395 -26.88 -10.92 15.87
CA TYR A 395 -25.86 -11.14 14.84
C TYR A 395 -24.47 -10.66 15.27
N ARG A 396 -24.26 -10.54 16.58
CA ARG A 396 -22.96 -10.14 17.12
C ARG A 396 -21.88 -11.15 16.78
N ASP A 397 -20.66 -10.64 16.72
CA ASP A 397 -19.46 -11.46 16.67
C ASP A 397 -19.08 -11.93 18.06
N VAL A 398 -18.60 -13.16 18.13
CA VAL A 398 -18.24 -13.82 19.38
C VAL A 398 -16.87 -14.45 19.20
N VAL A 399 -15.95 -14.04 20.07
CA VAL A 399 -14.69 -14.74 20.27
C VAL A 399 -14.77 -15.53 21.58
N THR A 400 -14.53 -16.84 21.51
CA THR A 400 -14.50 -17.75 22.65
C THR A 400 -13.14 -18.42 22.74
N THR A 401 -12.50 -18.35 23.90
CA THR A 401 -11.23 -19.05 24.19
C THR A 401 -11.46 -20.18 25.19
N ASP A 402 -10.97 -21.39 24.91
CA ASP A 402 -10.95 -22.53 25.84
C ASP A 402 -9.57 -23.18 25.88
N GLY A 403 -8.78 -22.85 26.92
CA GLY A 403 -7.39 -23.30 26.98
C GLY A 403 -6.53 -22.52 25.98
N ASP A 404 -5.82 -23.25 25.13
CA ASP A 404 -4.98 -22.69 24.05
C ASP A 404 -5.74 -22.68 22.70
N ASP A 405 -7.03 -23.00 22.69
CA ASP A 405 -7.87 -22.97 21.48
C ASP A 405 -8.79 -21.75 21.49
N PHE A 406 -9.03 -21.17 20.32
CA PHE A 406 -10.01 -20.12 20.10
C PHE A 406 -11.05 -20.51 19.03
N LEU A 407 -12.21 -19.85 19.13
CA LEU A 407 -13.31 -19.92 18.19
C LEU A 407 -13.81 -18.50 17.93
N VAL A 408 -13.86 -18.10 16.66
CA VAL A 408 -14.47 -16.85 16.19
C VAL A 408 -15.72 -17.19 15.38
N GLU A 409 -16.87 -16.65 15.79
CA GLU A 409 -18.16 -16.82 15.12
C GLU A 409 -18.77 -15.45 14.80
N GLY A 410 -19.33 -15.26 13.60
CA GLY A 410 -19.96 -13.98 13.24
C GLY A 410 -20.79 -14.00 11.96
N PHE A 411 -21.31 -12.82 11.58
CA PHE A 411 -22.23 -12.67 10.45
C PHE A 411 -21.93 -11.43 9.60
N LEU A 412 -21.69 -11.61 8.30
CA LEU A 412 -21.47 -10.54 7.35
C LEU A 412 -22.68 -10.28 6.44
N GLY A 413 -23.16 -9.05 6.45
CA GLY A 413 -24.28 -8.56 5.62
C GLY A 413 -23.87 -7.42 4.69
N GLY A 414 -22.63 -7.42 4.17
CA GLY A 414 -22.04 -6.32 3.42
C GLY A 414 -21.38 -5.24 4.29
N HIS A 415 -21.10 -5.56 5.56
CA HIS A 415 -20.21 -4.80 6.44
C HIS A 415 -18.87 -5.53 6.57
N VAL A 416 -17.99 -5.05 7.47
CA VAL A 416 -16.67 -5.61 7.73
C VAL A 416 -16.63 -5.97 9.20
N ASP A 417 -16.12 -7.15 9.51
CA ASP A 417 -15.76 -7.56 10.86
C ASP A 417 -14.25 -7.75 10.90
N ASP A 418 -13.61 -7.54 12.04
CA ASP A 418 -12.17 -7.73 12.17
C ASP A 418 -11.76 -8.37 13.49
N PHE A 419 -10.64 -9.08 13.44
CA PHE A 419 -10.10 -9.84 14.56
C PHE A 419 -8.58 -9.71 14.60
N TYR A 420 -8.02 -9.81 15.80
CA TYR A 420 -6.59 -9.90 16.05
C TYR A 420 -6.27 -11.32 16.52
N ILE A 421 -5.53 -12.08 15.71
CA ILE A 421 -5.26 -13.50 15.94
C ILE A 421 -3.75 -13.72 16.07
N THR A 422 -3.33 -14.35 17.15
CA THR A 422 -1.95 -14.83 17.35
C THR A 422 -1.98 -16.35 17.39
N GLY A 423 -1.08 -17.02 16.67
CA GLY A 423 -1.02 -18.48 16.58
C GLY A 423 -1.49 -19.01 15.23
N SER A 424 -2.20 -20.14 15.23
CA SER A 424 -2.61 -20.85 14.00
C SER A 424 -4.12 -20.86 13.81
N ILE A 425 -4.55 -20.95 12.55
CA ILE A 425 -5.93 -21.23 12.17
C ILE A 425 -6.00 -22.67 11.68
N THR A 426 -6.85 -23.48 12.31
CA THR A 426 -6.94 -24.93 12.07
C THR A 426 -8.15 -25.32 11.24
N ASP A 427 -9.21 -24.52 11.20
CA ASP A 427 -10.41 -24.77 10.41
C ASP A 427 -11.18 -23.47 10.11
N VAL A 428 -11.78 -23.39 8.92
CA VAL A 428 -12.57 -22.26 8.44
C VAL A 428 -13.85 -22.75 7.76
N GLU A 429 -15.01 -22.50 8.37
CA GLU A 429 -16.32 -22.78 7.77
C GLU A 429 -17.06 -21.49 7.42
N THR A 430 -17.53 -21.39 6.17
CA THR A 430 -18.34 -20.25 5.71
C THR A 430 -19.58 -20.72 4.92
N THR A 431 -20.66 -19.94 4.97
CA THR A 431 -21.91 -20.24 4.25
C THR A 431 -22.01 -19.57 2.86
N ALA A 432 -21.06 -18.71 2.53
CA ALA A 432 -20.89 -18.04 1.25
C ALA A 432 -19.42 -17.64 1.07
N ASP A 433 -19.00 -17.37 -0.16
CA ASP A 433 -17.64 -16.91 -0.45
C ASP A 433 -17.38 -15.57 0.28
N LEU A 434 -16.33 -15.55 1.10
CA LEU A 434 -15.84 -14.36 1.80
C LEU A 434 -14.40 -14.09 1.41
N THR A 435 -14.03 -12.83 1.56
CA THR A 435 -12.68 -12.35 1.38
C THR A 435 -12.11 -12.03 2.75
N ALA A 436 -10.89 -12.53 3.02
CA ALA A 436 -10.12 -12.15 4.18
C ALA A 436 -9.03 -11.16 3.76
N THR A 437 -8.84 -10.10 4.53
CA THR A 437 -7.65 -9.25 4.42
C THR A 437 -6.80 -9.51 5.65
N VAL A 438 -5.65 -10.17 5.47
CA VAL A 438 -4.71 -10.51 6.54
C VAL A 438 -3.52 -9.58 6.44
N ASN A 439 -3.27 -8.79 7.49
CA ASN A 439 -2.18 -7.80 7.55
C ASN A 439 -2.11 -6.86 6.33
N GLY A 440 -3.26 -6.62 5.68
CA GLY A 440 -3.38 -5.77 4.50
C GLY A 440 -3.33 -6.50 3.14
N HIS A 441 -3.14 -7.82 3.11
CA HIS A 441 -3.16 -8.63 1.89
C HIS A 441 -4.46 -9.41 1.77
N GLU A 442 -5.01 -9.47 0.56
CA GLU A 442 -6.32 -10.06 0.30
C GLU A 442 -6.19 -11.54 -0.10
N PHE A 443 -6.97 -12.38 0.56
CA PHE A 443 -7.01 -13.83 0.36
C PHE A 443 -8.46 -14.31 0.27
N ASP A 444 -8.67 -15.46 -0.37
CA ASP A 444 -9.90 -16.20 -0.15
C ASP A 444 -9.93 -16.62 1.33
N VAL A 445 -11.07 -16.46 2.01
CA VAL A 445 -11.16 -16.79 3.43
C VAL A 445 -10.77 -18.25 3.72
N GLN A 446 -10.97 -19.16 2.77
CA GLN A 446 -10.62 -20.57 2.93
C GLN A 446 -9.11 -20.80 2.90
N GLU A 447 -8.31 -19.86 2.40
CA GLU A 447 -6.84 -19.95 2.41
C GLU A 447 -6.26 -19.74 3.81
N LEU A 448 -7.05 -19.22 4.76
CA LEU A 448 -6.64 -19.10 6.15
C LEU A 448 -6.61 -20.47 6.86
N GLU A 449 -7.25 -21.51 6.31
CA GLU A 449 -7.20 -22.84 6.92
C GLU A 449 -5.78 -23.43 6.82
N GLY A 450 -5.16 -23.69 7.98
CA GLY A 450 -3.83 -24.29 8.08
C GLY A 450 -2.67 -23.28 8.16
N VAL A 451 -2.96 -21.98 8.30
CA VAL A 451 -1.92 -20.95 8.40
C VAL A 451 -1.51 -20.74 9.85
N GLY A 452 -0.26 -20.32 10.01
CA GLY A 452 0.30 -20.03 11.32
C GLY A 452 0.84 -21.25 12.04
N SER A 453 1.87 -21.02 12.83
CA SER A 453 2.37 -21.99 13.80
C SER A 453 2.00 -21.56 15.22
N TRP A 454 1.67 -22.53 16.07
CA TRP A 454 1.54 -22.32 17.50
C TRP A 454 2.42 -23.34 18.21
N ASP A 455 3.45 -22.86 18.92
CA ASP A 455 4.42 -23.64 19.71
C ASP A 455 3.79 -24.47 20.86
N GLY A 456 2.46 -24.61 20.87
CA GLY A 456 1.68 -25.45 21.76
C GLY A 456 1.54 -26.90 21.31
N ASP A 457 1.75 -27.25 20.04
CA ASP A 457 1.79 -28.66 19.60
C ASP A 457 2.74 -28.90 18.40
N ASP A 458 3.52 -29.98 18.55
CA ASP A 458 4.63 -30.46 17.72
C ASP A 458 4.20 -30.94 16.32
N ASP A 459 4.20 -30.09 15.29
CA ASP A 459 4.21 -30.54 13.88
C ASP A 459 4.96 -29.52 12.99
N ALA A 460 6.28 -29.38 13.20
CA ALA A 460 7.15 -28.60 12.32
C ALA A 460 7.36 -29.30 10.97
N GLU A 461 6.90 -28.66 9.88
CA GLU A 461 7.08 -29.13 8.51
C GLU A 461 8.58 -29.12 8.12
N THR A 462 9.02 -30.23 7.51
CA THR A 462 10.44 -30.52 7.26
C THR A 462 11.16 -29.61 6.25
N SER A 463 10.48 -28.63 5.66
CA SER A 463 11.03 -27.73 4.62
C SER A 463 11.98 -26.66 5.14
N ASP A 464 11.87 -26.25 6.40
CA ASP A 464 12.73 -25.20 6.99
C ASP A 464 14.00 -25.75 7.68
N LEU A 465 14.23 -27.05 7.56
CA LEU A 465 15.33 -27.78 8.19
C LEU A 465 16.30 -28.33 7.14
N PRO A 466 17.13 -27.47 6.53
CA PRO A 466 17.89 -27.77 5.31
C PRO A 466 19.00 -28.80 5.52
N HIS A 467 19.34 -29.17 6.75
CA HIS A 467 20.44 -30.09 7.03
C HIS A 467 19.91 -31.44 7.48
N ALA A 468 20.59 -32.51 7.06
CA ALA A 468 20.23 -33.87 7.42
C ALA A 468 21.41 -34.58 8.07
N ILE A 469 21.15 -35.33 9.13
CA ILE A 469 22.10 -36.25 9.72
C ILE A 469 21.47 -37.63 9.83
N VAL A 470 22.21 -38.63 9.37
CA VAL A 470 21.80 -40.03 9.36
C VAL A 470 22.77 -40.83 10.21
N ILE A 471 22.23 -41.64 11.10
CA ILE A 471 22.97 -42.55 11.98
C ILE A 471 22.58 -43.96 11.56
N ASP A 472 23.49 -44.65 10.87
CA ASP A 472 23.25 -45.96 10.26
C ASP A 472 23.94 -47.07 11.05
N GLY A 473 23.15 -47.89 11.72
CA GLY A 473 23.60 -49.06 12.46
C GLY A 473 23.61 -50.35 11.63
N ALA A 474 23.12 -50.37 10.38
CA ALA A 474 22.80 -51.60 9.65
C ALA A 474 24.00 -52.56 9.47
N GLU A 475 25.24 -52.04 9.43
CA GLU A 475 26.48 -52.82 9.33
C GLU A 475 27.30 -52.83 10.63
N ALA A 476 26.82 -52.21 11.71
CA ALA A 476 27.50 -52.09 12.99
C ALA A 476 27.46 -53.40 13.80
N ALA A 477 28.54 -53.69 14.53
CA ALA A 477 28.58 -54.85 15.42
C ALA A 477 27.97 -54.52 16.80
N GLY A 478 26.63 -54.57 16.87
CA GLY A 478 25.86 -54.33 18.09
C GLY A 478 25.44 -52.87 18.24
N THR A 479 24.82 -52.59 19.38
CA THR A 479 24.06 -51.35 19.61
C THR A 479 24.94 -50.11 19.75
N THR A 480 24.51 -49.01 19.14
CA THR A 480 25.14 -47.69 19.20
C THR A 480 24.18 -46.67 19.81
N ASP A 481 24.58 -46.06 20.93
CA ASP A 481 23.85 -44.95 21.54
C ASP A 481 24.38 -43.61 20.97
N TYR A 482 23.49 -42.62 20.80
CA TYR A 482 23.89 -41.28 20.36
C TYR A 482 23.13 -40.15 21.06
N SER A 483 23.72 -38.96 21.00
CA SER A 483 23.09 -37.68 21.35
C SER A 483 23.65 -36.59 20.45
N LEU A 484 22.78 -35.72 19.97
CA LEU A 484 23.07 -34.63 19.05
C LEU A 484 22.36 -33.36 19.52
N SER A 485 23.07 -32.25 19.61
CA SER A 485 22.48 -30.94 19.89
C SER A 485 22.83 -29.95 18.78
N VAL A 486 21.85 -29.12 18.42
CA VAL A 486 21.98 -28.06 17.42
C VAL A 486 21.73 -26.69 18.05
N SER A 487 22.07 -25.61 17.35
CA SER A 487 21.87 -24.24 17.83
C SER A 487 20.43 -23.77 17.71
N GLU A 488 19.68 -24.36 16.78
CA GLU A 488 18.31 -24.00 16.43
C GLU A 488 17.44 -25.26 16.50
N GLU A 489 16.71 -25.63 15.46
CA GLU A 489 15.71 -26.69 15.52
C GLU A 489 16.19 -28.04 14.99
N ILE A 490 15.63 -29.14 15.52
CA ILE A 490 15.88 -30.51 15.08
C ILE A 490 14.62 -31.37 15.21
N VAL A 491 14.29 -32.13 14.17
CA VAL A 491 13.14 -33.06 14.15
C VAL A 491 13.55 -34.44 13.64
N GLN A 492 12.80 -35.47 14.04
CA GLN A 492 12.95 -36.82 13.48
C GLN A 492 12.57 -36.83 12.00
N SER A 493 13.22 -37.69 11.21
CA SER A 493 12.99 -37.74 9.77
C SER A 493 13.07 -39.15 9.22
N GLU A 494 12.29 -39.40 8.17
CA GLU A 494 12.42 -40.61 7.34
C GLU A 494 13.52 -40.47 6.26
N TYR A 495 14.35 -39.41 6.33
CA TYR A 495 15.41 -39.15 5.36
C TYR A 495 16.35 -40.36 5.18
N SER A 496 16.78 -40.60 3.93
CA SER A 496 17.60 -41.76 3.57
C SER A 496 16.97 -43.12 3.91
N GLY A 497 15.65 -43.18 4.08
CA GLY A 497 14.91 -44.40 4.40
C GLY A 497 14.99 -44.82 5.88
N ALA A 498 15.31 -43.86 6.76
CA ALA A 498 15.23 -44.03 8.20
C ALA A 498 13.79 -44.26 8.67
N THR A 499 13.64 -44.86 9.85
CA THR A 499 12.34 -45.01 10.50
C THR A 499 12.19 -44.03 11.63
N ILE A 500 11.00 -43.44 11.77
CA ILE A 500 10.64 -42.70 12.98
C ILE A 500 10.04 -43.69 13.97
N ASP A 501 10.64 -43.83 15.15
CA ASP A 501 10.12 -44.66 16.22
C ASP A 501 10.24 -44.03 17.62
N ASP A 502 9.39 -44.50 18.55
CA ASP A 502 9.27 -43.99 19.92
C ASP A 502 10.54 -44.16 20.78
N GLY A 503 11.55 -44.90 20.28
CA GLY A 503 12.83 -45.10 20.95
C GLY A 503 13.73 -43.86 20.88
N ASP A 504 13.56 -43.08 19.83
CA ASP A 504 14.25 -41.83 19.58
C ASP A 504 13.50 -40.65 20.20
N LYS A 505 14.26 -39.65 20.66
CA LYS A 505 13.71 -38.51 21.40
C LYS A 505 14.32 -37.22 20.94
N VAL A 506 13.45 -36.24 20.72
CA VAL A 506 13.80 -34.82 20.60
C VAL A 506 13.31 -34.11 21.84
N GLU A 507 14.20 -33.38 22.52
CA GLU A 507 13.87 -32.49 23.64
C GLU A 507 14.48 -31.10 23.37
N GLY A 508 13.65 -30.17 22.90
CA GLY A 508 14.13 -28.88 22.40
C GLY A 508 15.09 -29.06 21.23
N THR A 509 16.29 -28.48 21.33
CA THR A 509 17.30 -28.52 20.24
C THR A 509 18.21 -29.76 20.29
N THR A 510 17.80 -30.83 20.99
CA THR A 510 18.62 -32.03 21.23
C THR A 510 17.89 -33.32 20.90
N ALA A 511 18.49 -34.11 20.01
CA ALA A 511 18.08 -35.47 19.69
C ALA A 511 18.93 -36.51 20.44
N SER A 512 18.31 -37.63 20.84
CA SER A 512 19.01 -38.79 21.40
C SER A 512 18.27 -40.07 21.05
N GLY A 513 19.04 -41.14 20.84
CA GLY A 513 18.48 -42.39 20.34
C GLY A 513 19.47 -43.54 20.35
N THR A 514 19.07 -44.63 19.72
CA THR A 514 19.85 -45.88 19.72
C THR A 514 19.61 -46.71 18.47
N VAL A 515 20.66 -46.93 17.67
CA VAL A 515 20.61 -47.85 16.52
C VAL A 515 21.27 -49.20 16.83
N ASP A 516 20.65 -50.30 16.43
CA ASP A 516 21.28 -51.63 16.33
C ASP A 516 21.48 -52.00 14.86
N ASP A 517 20.49 -52.63 14.21
CA ASP A 517 20.47 -52.90 12.75
C ASP A 517 19.61 -51.90 11.96
N GLY A 518 19.20 -50.81 12.60
CA GLY A 518 18.33 -49.76 12.07
C GLY A 518 19.08 -48.51 11.61
N ILE A 519 18.31 -47.55 11.08
CA ILE A 519 18.79 -46.26 10.59
C ILE A 519 17.86 -45.20 11.18
N ASP A 520 18.45 -44.21 11.84
CA ASP A 520 17.75 -43.05 12.36
C ASP A 520 18.22 -41.83 11.58
N ALA A 521 17.32 -40.88 11.33
CA ALA A 521 17.67 -39.63 10.69
C ALA A 521 16.95 -38.45 11.34
N TYR A 522 17.60 -37.29 11.26
CA TYR A 522 17.08 -36.03 11.73
C TYR A 522 17.28 -34.94 10.69
N ARG A 523 16.29 -34.06 10.58
CA ARG A 523 16.41 -32.78 9.88
C ARG A 523 16.65 -31.67 10.89
N PHE A 524 17.51 -30.72 10.58
CA PHE A 524 17.83 -29.62 11.48
C PHE A 524 18.23 -28.33 10.75
N CYS A 525 18.19 -27.21 11.45
CA CYS A 525 18.75 -25.93 11.04
C CYS A 525 19.82 -25.43 12.05
N GLY A 526 20.63 -24.46 11.62
CA GLY A 526 21.75 -23.95 12.43
C GLY A 526 22.99 -24.87 12.49
N GLU A 527 23.79 -24.72 13.55
CA GLU A 527 25.06 -25.45 13.73
C GLU A 527 24.93 -26.60 14.73
N ILE A 528 25.64 -27.72 14.48
CA ILE A 528 25.82 -28.78 15.50
C ILE A 528 26.70 -28.25 16.62
N THR A 529 26.13 -28.17 17.83
CA THR A 529 26.79 -27.61 19.01
C THR A 529 27.40 -28.70 19.90
N ASP A 530 26.84 -29.91 19.90
CA ASP A 530 27.41 -31.08 20.58
C ASP A 530 27.03 -32.37 19.85
N PHE A 531 27.94 -33.33 19.81
CA PHE A 531 27.67 -34.64 19.23
C PHE A 531 28.43 -35.74 19.98
N TRP A 532 27.68 -36.76 20.40
CA TRP A 532 28.21 -37.92 21.10
C TRP A 532 27.67 -39.21 20.47
N LEU A 533 28.59 -40.16 20.25
CA LEU A 533 28.30 -41.47 19.70
C LEU A 533 29.11 -42.53 20.47
N ALA A 534 28.45 -43.59 20.90
CA ALA A 534 29.09 -44.73 21.55
C ALA A 534 28.68 -46.06 20.89
N GLY A 535 29.43 -46.45 19.87
CA GLY A 535 29.23 -47.68 19.12
C GLY A 535 30.01 -47.67 17.81
N GLU A 536 29.53 -48.44 16.83
CA GLU A 536 30.17 -48.60 15.51
C GLU A 536 29.28 -48.17 14.34
N ALA A 537 28.19 -47.41 14.58
CA ALA A 537 27.35 -46.84 13.53
C ALA A 537 28.11 -45.86 12.63
N ASP A 538 27.72 -45.82 11.36
CA ASP A 538 28.19 -44.82 10.39
C ASP A 538 27.33 -43.55 10.52
N VAL A 539 27.97 -42.39 10.50
CA VAL A 539 27.28 -41.09 10.58
C VAL A 539 27.51 -40.33 9.29
N THR A 540 26.41 -39.98 8.62
CA THR A 540 26.41 -39.14 7.42
C THR A 540 25.79 -37.79 7.76
N LEU A 541 26.47 -36.72 7.42
CA LEU A 541 26.00 -35.35 7.58
C LEU A 541 25.95 -34.67 6.21
N GLU A 542 24.81 -34.09 5.90
CA GLU A 542 24.54 -33.38 4.65
C GLU A 542 24.00 -31.99 4.98
N TYR A 543 24.60 -30.99 4.36
CA TYR A 543 24.11 -29.60 4.39
C TYR A 543 23.34 -29.36 3.10
N ASP A 544 22.25 -28.61 3.19
CA ASP A 544 21.33 -28.32 2.10
C ASP A 544 20.83 -29.62 1.42
N ALA A 545 20.36 -30.58 2.21
CA ALA A 545 19.98 -31.94 1.77
C ALA A 545 18.77 -31.98 0.82
N ASP A 546 18.14 -30.83 0.55
CA ASP A 546 17.06 -30.67 -0.44
C ASP A 546 17.54 -30.08 -1.78
N ASN A 547 18.86 -29.82 -1.95
CA ASN A 547 19.48 -29.23 -3.15
C ASN A 547 20.41 -30.15 -3.98
#